data_AF-A0A4Q5RIX2-F1
#
_entry.id   AF-A0A4Q5RIX2-F1
#
_cell.length_a   1.000
_cell.length_b   1.000
_cell.length_c   1.000
_cell.angle_alpha   90.00
_cell.angle_beta   90.00
_cell.angle_gamma   90.00
#
_symmetry.space_group_name_H-M   'P 1'
#
loop_
_entity.id
_entity.type
_entity.pdbx_description
1 polymer ?
#
loop_
_entity_poly.entity_id
_entity_poly.type
_entity_poly.pdbx_seq_one_letter_code
_entity_poly.pdbx_strand_id
1 'polypeptide(L)'
;MSTSLDQAAITFAKSLIKDGKIEDDEGHWGQHNPGAKQENAYLQQHEIDEYAKCHLGEDKSEGEDTKGRYKFPYGDFKTVHRDGLIAAKERAA
;
A
#
# COMPACT_ATOMS: atom_id res chain seq x y z
N MET A 1 -16.00 2.09 -9.91
CA MET A 1 -15.02 1.27 -9.16
C MET A 1 -15.65 0.96 -7.82
N SER A 2 -15.69 -0.31 -7.42
CA SER A 2 -16.17 -0.74 -6.10
C SER A 2 -14.96 -1.11 -5.28
N THR A 3 -14.35 -0.11 -4.66
CA THR A 3 -13.18 -0.31 -3.80
C THR A 3 -13.64 -0.62 -2.39
N SER A 4 -13.17 -1.72 -1.82
CA SER A 4 -13.37 -2.09 -0.42
C SER A 4 -12.07 -2.05 0.36
N LEU A 5 -12.18 -1.98 1.69
CA LEU A 5 -11.05 -1.96 2.59
C LEU A 5 -10.39 -3.34 2.69
N ASP A 6 -9.06 -3.41 2.58
CA ASP A 6 -8.30 -4.64 2.79
C ASP A 6 -7.93 -4.79 4.28
N GLN A 7 -8.53 -5.78 4.94
CA GLN A 7 -8.34 -6.03 6.36
C GLN A 7 -6.95 -6.61 6.70
N ALA A 8 -6.34 -7.35 5.78
CA ALA A 8 -4.98 -7.87 5.93
C ALA A 8 -3.97 -6.72 5.85
N ALA A 9 -4.17 -5.79 4.92
CA ALA A 9 -3.34 -4.59 4.80
C ALA A 9 -3.40 -3.71 6.06
N ILE A 10 -4.58 -3.52 6.65
CA ILE A 10 -4.72 -2.77 7.92
C ILE A 10 -3.97 -3.45 9.06
N THR A 11 -4.13 -4.77 9.16
CA THR A 11 -3.44 -5.55 10.21
C THR A 11 -1.93 -5.41 10.07
N PHE A 12 -1.42 -5.48 8.84
CA PHE A 12 0.00 -5.31 8.55
C PHE A 12 0.49 -3.88 8.86
N ALA A 13 -0.21 -2.85 8.40
CA ALA A 13 0.11 -1.44 8.70
C ALA A 13 0.19 -1.18 10.21
N LYS A 14 -0.79 -1.68 10.97
CA LYS A 14 -0.80 -1.57 12.43
C LYS A 14 0.37 -2.30 13.08
N SER A 15 0.77 -3.44 12.56
CA SER A 15 1.97 -4.17 13.04
C SER A 15 3.23 -3.34 12.81
N LEU A 16 3.40 -2.77 11.61
CA LEU A 16 4.55 -1.92 11.29
C LEU A 16 4.62 -0.69 12.22
N ILE A 17 3.48 -0.03 12.45
CA ILE A 17 3.38 1.10 13.39
C ILE A 17 3.79 0.68 14.80
N LYS A 18 3.29 -0.48 15.26
CA LYS A 18 3.62 -1.01 16.59
C LYS A 18 5.11 -1.35 16.72
N ASP A 19 5.72 -1.83 15.65
CA ASP A 19 7.15 -2.16 15.57
C ASP A 19 8.03 -0.92 15.38
N GLY A 20 7.45 0.29 15.30
CA GLY A 20 8.19 1.54 15.07
C GLY A 20 8.70 1.73 13.65
N LYS A 21 8.21 0.94 12.68
CA LYS A 21 8.57 1.03 11.26
C LYS A 21 7.71 2.08 10.57
N ILE A 22 7.99 3.34 10.90
CA ILE A 22 7.23 4.50 10.42
C ILE A 22 8.21 5.55 9.89
N GLU A 23 7.90 6.12 8.74
CA GLU A 23 8.55 7.31 8.22
C GLU A 23 7.58 8.51 8.40
N ASP A 24 8.03 9.53 9.13
CA ASP A 24 7.25 10.74 9.44
C ASP A 24 7.42 11.81 8.35
N ASP A 25 7.22 11.40 7.10
CA ASP A 25 7.41 12.24 5.92
C ASP A 25 6.23 13.21 5.72
N GLU A 26 6.52 14.38 5.14
CA GLU A 26 5.52 15.39 4.85
C GLU A 26 5.47 15.77 3.36
N GLY A 27 4.28 15.66 2.76
CA GLY A 27 3.89 16.39 1.55
C GLY A 27 4.43 15.88 0.20
N HIS A 28 5.15 14.76 0.15
CA HIS A 28 5.85 14.32 -1.06
C HIS A 28 5.56 12.85 -1.44
N TRP A 29 4.38 12.34 -1.11
CA TRP A 29 4.04 10.93 -1.36
C TRP A 29 4.23 10.49 -2.83
N GLY A 30 4.05 11.38 -3.80
CA GLY A 30 4.32 11.06 -5.22
C GLY A 30 5.80 10.74 -5.53
N GLN A 31 6.73 11.16 -4.67
CA GLN A 31 8.16 10.87 -4.75
C GLN A 31 8.56 9.70 -3.86
N HIS A 32 7.87 9.52 -2.72
CA HIS A 32 8.16 8.46 -1.75
C HIS A 32 7.48 7.13 -2.08
N ASN A 33 6.36 7.15 -2.80
CA ASN A 33 5.68 5.91 -3.14
C ASN A 33 6.55 5.00 -4.03
N PRO A 34 6.39 3.68 -3.91
CA PRO A 34 7.02 2.76 -4.85
C PRO A 34 6.53 3.02 -6.28
N GLY A 35 7.45 3.36 -7.17
CA GLY A 35 7.16 3.44 -8.60
C GLY A 35 7.08 2.06 -9.24
N ALA A 36 6.53 1.97 -10.46
CA ALA A 36 6.30 0.72 -11.17
C ALA A 36 7.51 -0.23 -11.22
N LYS A 37 8.73 0.29 -11.35
CA LYS A 37 9.97 -0.52 -11.34
C LYS A 37 10.23 -1.19 -9.98
N GLN A 38 10.05 -0.47 -8.88
CA GLN A 38 10.25 -1.00 -7.53
C GLN A 38 9.18 -2.04 -7.20
N GLU A 39 7.93 -1.75 -7.54
CA GLU A 39 6.82 -2.69 -7.34
C GLU A 39 7.01 -3.98 -8.14
N ASN A 40 7.47 -3.88 -9.39
CA ASN A 40 7.74 -5.08 -10.21
C ASN A 40 8.94 -5.87 -9.68
N ALA A 41 9.99 -5.19 -9.19
CA ALA A 41 11.13 -5.85 -8.56
C ALA A 41 10.72 -6.57 -7.26
N TYR A 42 9.79 -5.99 -6.49
CA TYR A 42 9.20 -6.64 -5.31
C TYR A 42 8.46 -7.92 -5.71
N LEU A 43 7.57 -7.86 -6.69
CA LEU A 43 6.80 -9.01 -7.18
C LEU A 43 7.64 -10.11 -7.87
N GLN A 44 8.91 -9.86 -8.19
CA GLN A 44 9.82 -10.92 -8.64
C GLN A 44 10.30 -11.83 -7.50
N GLN A 45 10.18 -11.37 -6.26
CA GLN A 45 10.70 -12.05 -5.07
C GLN A 45 9.61 -12.36 -4.03
N HIS A 46 8.42 -11.80 -4.22
CA HIS A 46 7.30 -11.85 -3.28
C HIS A 46 6.00 -12.19 -4.00
N GLU A 47 5.08 -12.79 -3.27
CA GLU A 47 3.74 -13.11 -3.78
C GLU A 47 2.84 -11.87 -3.85
N ILE A 48 1.80 -11.95 -4.67
CA ILE A 48 0.81 -10.86 -4.82
C ILE A 48 0.13 -10.52 -3.49
N ASP A 49 -0.06 -11.51 -2.62
CA ASP A 49 -0.63 -11.34 -1.28
C ASP A 49 0.28 -10.54 -0.33
N GLU A 50 1.60 -10.56 -0.55
CA GLU A 50 2.52 -9.70 0.20
C GLU A 50 2.46 -8.26 -0.31
N TYR A 51 2.35 -8.09 -1.63
CA TYR A 51 2.15 -6.78 -2.26
C TYR A 51 0.83 -6.14 -1.82
N ALA A 52 -0.24 -6.94 -1.73
CA ALA A 52 -1.57 -6.55 -1.27
C ALA A 52 -1.55 -5.86 0.09
N LYS A 53 -0.76 -6.41 1.05
CA LYS A 53 -0.69 -5.89 2.43
C LYS A 53 -0.22 -4.44 2.50
N CYS A 54 0.43 -3.92 1.46
CA CYS A 54 0.93 -2.55 1.40
C CYS A 54 -0.05 -1.55 0.78
N HIS A 55 -1.30 -1.97 0.54
CA HIS A 55 -2.36 -1.23 -0.13
C HIS A 55 -3.65 -1.31 0.69
N LEU A 56 -4.22 -0.17 1.12
CA LEU A 56 -5.38 -0.18 2.03
C LEU A 56 -6.71 -0.55 1.35
N GLY A 57 -6.78 -0.53 0.02
CA GLY A 57 -7.98 -0.85 -0.73
C GLY A 57 -7.78 -1.97 -1.73
N GLU A 58 -8.87 -2.66 -2.05
CA GLU A 58 -8.95 -3.64 -3.13
C GLU A 58 -10.15 -3.32 -4.04
N ASP A 59 -9.97 -3.40 -5.36
CA ASP A 59 -11.03 -3.36 -6.36
C ASP A 59 -11.35 -4.79 -6.82
N LYS A 60 -12.45 -5.36 -6.27
CA LYS A 60 -12.87 -6.75 -6.56
C LYS A 60 -13.35 -6.98 -8.00
N SER A 61 -13.44 -5.93 -8.81
CA SER A 61 -13.69 -6.09 -10.24
C SER A 61 -12.43 -6.47 -11.03
N GLU A 62 -11.24 -6.29 -10.45
CA GLU A 62 -9.97 -6.72 -11.03
C GLU A 62 -9.59 -8.14 -10.55
N GLY A 63 -8.75 -8.83 -11.32
CA GLY A 63 -8.34 -10.21 -11.02
C GLY A 63 -7.47 -10.29 -9.77
N GLU A 64 -7.56 -11.38 -9.02
CA GLU A 64 -6.86 -11.51 -7.73
C GLU A 64 -5.34 -11.44 -7.86
N ASP A 65 -4.80 -12.00 -8.95
CA ASP A 65 -3.37 -11.99 -9.26
C ASP A 65 -2.92 -10.71 -9.97
N THR A 66 -3.77 -9.68 -10.05
CA THR A 66 -3.44 -8.44 -10.75
C THR A 66 -3.04 -7.36 -9.77
N LYS A 67 -1.86 -6.80 -10.00
CA LYS A 67 -1.34 -5.65 -9.25
C LYS A 67 -2.33 -4.50 -9.16
N GLY A 68 -3.06 -4.24 -10.24
CA GLY A 68 -4.04 -3.17 -10.32
C GLY A 68 -5.18 -3.31 -9.31
N ARG A 69 -5.51 -4.53 -8.87
CA ARG A 69 -6.54 -4.77 -7.84
C ARG A 69 -6.28 -3.97 -6.57
N TYR A 70 -5.02 -3.80 -6.19
CA TYR A 70 -4.65 -3.21 -4.92
C TYR A 70 -4.45 -1.70 -5.05
N LYS A 71 -5.17 -0.94 -4.24
CA LYS A 71 -5.30 0.53 -4.31
C LYS A 71 -4.84 1.17 -2.99
N PHE A 72 -4.52 2.46 -3.06
CA PHE A 72 -4.13 3.27 -1.90
C PHE A 72 -2.89 2.71 -1.18
N PRO A 73 -1.72 2.73 -1.85
CA PRO A 73 -0.46 2.40 -1.18
C PRO A 73 -0.22 3.39 -0.05
N TYR A 74 0.28 2.89 1.09
CA TYR A 74 0.55 3.68 2.29
C TYR A 74 2.00 3.64 2.75
N GLY A 75 2.85 2.86 2.07
CA GLY A 75 4.22 2.64 2.48
C GLY A 75 5.08 2.04 1.36
N ASP A 76 6.31 1.68 1.70
CA ASP A 76 7.36 1.27 0.76
C ASP A 76 7.66 -0.25 0.78
N PHE A 77 6.68 -1.04 1.22
CA PHE A 77 6.78 -2.47 1.55
C PHE A 77 7.46 -2.82 2.88
N LYS A 78 8.06 -1.85 3.58
CA LYS A 78 8.79 -2.10 4.84
C LYS A 78 8.36 -1.18 5.96
N THR A 79 7.98 0.05 5.65
CA THR A 79 7.57 1.08 6.60
C THR A 79 6.22 1.67 6.20
N VAL A 80 5.54 2.24 7.19
CA VAL A 80 4.35 3.07 6.97
C VAL A 80 4.81 4.50 6.80
N HIS A 81 4.43 5.15 5.70
CA HIS A 81 4.73 6.57 5.49
C HIS A 81 3.52 7.43 5.88
N ARG A 82 3.75 8.48 6.68
CA ARG A 82 2.68 9.38 7.12
C ARG A 82 1.99 10.07 5.94
N ASP A 83 2.76 10.60 4.99
CA ASP A 83 2.23 11.22 3.78
C ASP A 83 1.49 10.21 2.87
N GLY A 84 1.90 8.94 2.87
CA GLY A 84 1.18 7.83 2.22
C GLY A 84 -0.22 7.60 2.80
N LEU A 85 -0.35 7.57 4.13
CA LEU A 85 -1.65 7.46 4.80
C LEU A 85 -2.55 8.67 4.52
N ILE A 86 -1.99 9.88 4.52
CA ILE A 86 -2.73 11.11 4.17
C ILE A 86 -3.22 11.04 2.72
N ALA A 87 -2.34 10.67 1.80
CA ALA A 87 -2.67 10.59 0.38
C ALA A 87 -3.68 9.46 0.08
N ALA A 88 -3.67 8.36 0.85
CA ALA A 88 -4.70 7.33 0.79
C ALA A 88 -6.07 7.88 1.22
N LYS A 89 -6.12 8.60 2.35
CA LYS A 89 -7.34 9.27 2.85
C LYS A 89 -7.91 10.26 1.84
N GLU A 90 -7.06 11.10 1.23
CA GLU A 90 -7.48 12.12 0.26
C GLU A 90 -8.04 11.50 -1.03
N ARG A 91 -7.46 10.41 -1.51
CA ARG A 91 -7.90 9.74 -2.75
C ARG A 91 -9.12 8.84 -2.59
N ALA A 92 -9.47 8.48 -1.36
CA ALA A 92 -10.62 7.64 -1.04
C ALA A 92 -11.92 8.44 -0.79
N ALA A 93 -11.83 9.78 -0.72
CA ALA A 93 -12.97 10.69 -0.59
C ALA A 93 -13.75 10.82 -1.90
#